data_AF-A0A5S9MHM3-F1
#
_entry.id   AF-A0A5S9MHM3-F1
#
_cell.length_a   1.000
_cell.length_b   1.000
_cell.length_c   1.000
_cell.angle_alpha   90.00
_cell.angle_beta   90.00
_cell.angle_gamma   90.00
#
_symmetry.space_group_name_H-M   'P 1'
#
loop_
_entity.id
_entity.type
_entity.pdbx_description
1 polymer ?
#
loop_
_entity_poly.entity_id
_entity_poly.type
_entity_poly.pdbx_seq_one_letter_code
_entity_poly.pdbx_strand_id
1 'polypeptide(L)'
;MTTPDSTKPKTVTINTSDTDTIDDIVKKLNSAQLGVTAYKGQISDGTNYVDTIALTSRTTGEGVSIKAADGNSASFLTQLGFQVDGDNKLVATTQGQKAQYEINGLKMENNNNTFTQADITYELKATTDKPVSLNVSTDVDAIYDKIKQFVDKYNELVEQINGKSQ
;
A
#
# COMPACT_ATOMS: atom_id res chain seq x y z
N MET A 1 3.56 15.21 2.10
CA MET A 1 3.49 14.10 1.12
C MET A 1 2.15 14.15 0.40
N THR A 2 2.13 14.01 -0.92
CA THR A 2 0.91 13.70 -1.69
C THR A 2 0.90 12.22 -2.07
N THR A 3 -0.29 11.67 -2.25
CA THR A 3 -0.51 10.28 -2.67
C THR A 3 -1.33 10.26 -3.97
N PRO A 4 -1.37 9.12 -4.69
CA PRO A 4 -2.10 9.02 -5.95
C PRO A 4 -3.60 9.36 -5.84
N ASP A 5 -4.19 9.10 -4.67
CA ASP A 5 -5.62 9.33 -4.40
C ASP A 5 -5.91 10.68 -3.73
N SER A 6 -4.89 11.52 -3.44
CA SER A 6 -5.08 12.81 -2.77
C SER A 6 -4.12 13.89 -3.26
N THR A 7 -4.70 14.96 -3.80
CA THR A 7 -3.98 16.19 -4.16
C THR A 7 -3.68 17.09 -2.96
N LYS A 8 -4.34 16.86 -1.82
CA LYS A 8 -4.04 17.58 -0.57
C LYS A 8 -2.83 16.95 0.11
N PRO A 9 -1.76 17.71 0.40
CA PRO A 9 -0.59 17.16 1.05
C PRO A 9 -0.88 16.85 2.52
N LYS A 10 -0.47 15.65 2.96
CA LYS A 10 -0.31 15.33 4.39
C LYS A 10 1.00 15.94 4.88
N THR A 11 0.92 16.78 5.89
CA THR A 11 2.08 17.43 6.52
C THR A 11 2.29 16.87 7.92
N VAL A 12 3.54 16.60 8.28
CA VAL A 12 3.93 16.14 9.61
C VAL A 12 5.21 16.88 10.01
N THR A 13 5.37 17.15 11.30
CA THR A 13 6.59 17.73 11.86
C THR A 13 7.41 16.62 12.51
N ILE A 14 8.70 16.55 12.19
CA ILE A 14 9.65 15.62 12.80
C ILE A 14 10.66 16.45 13.57
N ASN A 15 10.65 16.34 14.90
CA ASN A 15 11.56 17.07 15.76
C ASN A 15 12.89 16.33 15.86
N THR A 16 13.98 17.01 15.50
CA THR A 16 15.35 16.49 15.59
C THR A 16 16.17 17.25 16.63
N SER A 17 17.18 16.59 17.19
CA SER A 17 18.21 17.18 18.05
C SER A 17 19.61 16.82 17.56
N ASP A 18 20.61 17.55 18.03
CA ASP A 18 22.04 17.31 17.76
C ASP A 18 22.55 15.95 18.29
N THR A 19 21.84 15.38 19.26
CA THR A 19 22.12 14.04 19.82
C THR A 19 21.44 12.88 19.09
N ASP A 20 20.57 13.16 18.11
CA ASP A 20 19.88 12.09 17.38
C ASP A 20 20.87 11.29 16.53
N THR A 21 20.80 9.97 16.65
CA THR A 21 21.47 9.07 15.70
C THR A 21 20.63 8.90 14.45
N ILE A 22 21.23 8.37 13.37
CA ILE A 22 20.46 8.01 12.16
C ILE A 22 19.35 7.01 12.48
N ASP A 23 19.55 6.11 13.45
CA ASP A 23 18.51 5.17 13.87
C ASP A 23 17.33 5.88 14.54
N ASP A 24 17.59 6.96 15.29
CA ASP A 24 16.53 7.78 15.88
C ASP A 24 15.76 8.53 14.79
N ILE A 25 16.45 9.08 13.79
CA ILE A 25 15.81 9.71 12.63
C ILE A 25 14.90 8.72 11.88
N VAL A 26 15.38 7.51 11.60
CA VAL A 26 14.57 6.45 10.94
C VAL A 26 13.34 6.08 11.78
N LYS A 27 13.49 5.90 13.10
CA LYS A 27 12.36 5.63 14.00
C LYS A 27 11.34 6.76 14.00
N LYS A 28 11.80 8.02 14.04
CA LYS A 28 10.93 9.19 14.01
C LYS A 28 10.17 9.29 12.69
N LEU A 29 10.82 9.07 11.55
CA LEU A 29 10.18 9.04 10.23
C LEU A 29 9.09 7.96 10.14
N ASN A 30 9.39 6.75 10.60
CA ASN A 30 8.42 5.63 10.63
C ASN A 30 7.24 5.92 11.56
N SER A 31 7.46 6.65 12.66
CA SER A 31 6.42 7.00 13.64
C SER A 31 5.59 8.23 13.27
N ALA A 32 6.08 9.08 12.37
CA ALA A 32 5.43 10.35 12.00
C ALA A 32 4.12 10.18 11.21
N GLN A 33 3.76 8.95 10.82
CA GLN A 33 2.56 8.64 10.02
C GLN A 33 2.50 9.39 8.68
N LEU A 34 3.64 9.81 8.11
CA LEU A 34 3.65 10.55 6.83
C LEU A 34 3.10 9.73 5.65
N GLY A 35 3.08 8.41 5.75
CA GLY A 35 2.72 7.50 4.66
C GLY A 35 3.94 6.86 3.99
N VAL A 36 5.10 6.92 4.65
CA VAL A 36 6.35 6.33 4.17
C VAL A 36 6.86 5.28 5.15
N THR A 37 7.73 4.41 4.67
CA THR A 37 8.62 3.56 5.46
C THR A 37 10.04 4.05 5.24
N ALA A 38 10.73 4.37 6.34
CA ALA A 38 12.14 4.69 6.36
C ALA A 38 12.95 3.45 6.73
N TYR A 39 14.05 3.24 6.03
CA TYR A 39 14.98 2.14 6.27
C TYR A 39 16.42 2.64 6.15
N LYS A 40 17.31 2.13 7.01
CA LYS A 40 18.76 2.33 6.93
C LYS A 40 19.43 1.00 6.62
N GLY A 41 20.33 0.99 5.65
CA GLY A 41 21.14 -0.19 5.34
C GLY A 41 22.21 0.10 4.30
N GLN A 42 22.96 -0.93 3.95
CA GLN A 42 23.91 -0.86 2.85
C GLN A 42 23.17 -1.02 1.53
N ILE A 43 23.02 0.07 0.78
CA ILE A 43 22.30 0.13 -0.49
C ILE A 43 23.30 0.38 -1.61
N SER A 44 23.11 -0.28 -2.76
CA SER A 44 24.00 -0.10 -3.90
C SER A 44 23.80 1.28 -4.53
N ASP A 45 24.90 1.99 -4.76
CA ASP A 45 24.94 3.23 -5.55
C ASP A 45 25.23 2.99 -7.04
N GLY A 46 25.22 1.72 -7.46
CA GLY A 46 25.61 1.26 -8.80
C GLY A 46 27.08 0.80 -8.91
N THR A 47 27.94 1.14 -7.95
CA THR A 47 29.35 0.72 -7.92
C THR A 47 29.71 -0.01 -6.62
N ASN A 48 29.28 0.53 -5.48
CA ASN A 48 29.56 0.02 -4.14
C ASN A 48 28.26 -0.10 -3.33
N TYR A 49 28.34 -0.76 -2.19
CA TYR A 49 27.29 -0.74 -1.17
C TYR A 49 27.66 0.25 -0.09
N VAL A 50 26.84 1.28 0.11
CA VAL A 50 27.09 2.39 1.02
C VAL A 50 25.96 2.54 2.02
N ASP A 51 26.29 2.97 3.25
CA ASP A 51 25.30 3.22 4.29
C ASP A 51 24.34 4.32 3.85
N THR A 52 23.09 3.95 3.63
CA THR A 52 22.07 4.79 2.99
C THR A 52 20.78 4.74 3.78
N ILE A 53 20.07 5.87 3.82
CA ILE A 53 18.68 5.94 4.27
C ILE A 53 17.78 5.96 3.04
N ALA A 54 16.82 5.04 2.97
CA ALA A 54 15.79 5.02 1.94
C ALA A 54 14.42 5.37 2.53
N LEU A 55 13.62 6.07 1.74
CA LEU A 55 12.20 6.32 2.00
C LEU A 55 11.37 5.67 0.90
N THR A 56 10.46 4.80 1.30
CA THR A 56 9.53 4.14 0.37
C THR A 56 8.10 4.54 0.73
N SER A 57 7.29 4.87 -0.29
CA SER A 57 5.87 5.09 -0.09
C SER A 57 5.16 3.82 0.39
N ARG A 58 4.19 3.96 1.29
CA ARG A 58 3.30 2.85 1.68
C ARG A 58 2.15 2.63 0.68
N THR A 59 2.03 3.50 -0.32
CA THR A 59 1.06 3.39 -1.42
C THR A 59 1.78 3.25 -2.75
N THR A 60 1.28 2.39 -3.63
CA THR A 60 1.66 2.32 -5.05
C THR A 60 0.85 3.33 -5.86
N GLY A 61 1.15 3.48 -7.16
CA GLY A 61 0.48 4.41 -8.06
C GLY A 61 1.34 5.65 -8.37
N GLU A 62 0.97 6.33 -9.45
CA GLU A 62 1.63 7.56 -9.89
C GLU A 62 1.22 8.77 -9.03
N GLY A 63 2.13 9.74 -8.84
CA GLY A 63 1.81 11.01 -8.18
C GLY A 63 2.16 11.07 -6.69
N VAL A 64 2.85 10.05 -6.17
CA VAL A 64 3.50 10.14 -4.86
C VAL A 64 4.58 11.22 -4.89
N SER A 65 4.56 12.12 -3.92
CA SER A 65 5.57 13.16 -3.76
C SER A 65 5.86 13.44 -2.29
N ILE A 66 7.14 13.55 -1.93
CA ILE A 66 7.58 13.97 -0.60
C ILE A 66 8.26 15.33 -0.76
N LYS A 67 7.88 16.29 0.07
CA LYS A 67 8.39 17.66 0.03
C LYS A 67 8.73 18.12 1.43
N ALA A 68 9.91 18.74 1.59
CA ALA A 68 10.28 19.45 2.79
C ALA A 68 9.41 20.70 2.96
N ALA A 69 9.05 21.01 4.20
CA ALA A 69 8.16 22.13 4.50
C ALA A 69 8.82 23.50 4.21
N ASP A 70 10.13 23.58 4.38
CA ASP A 70 10.94 24.79 4.23
C ASP A 70 12.37 24.47 3.78
N GLY A 71 13.17 25.52 3.56
CA GLY A 71 14.57 25.39 3.12
C GLY A 71 15.50 24.76 4.16
N ASN A 72 15.21 24.92 5.46
CA ASN A 72 16.03 24.31 6.52
C ASN A 72 15.82 22.79 6.53
N SER A 73 14.57 22.35 6.40
CA SER A 73 14.19 20.95 6.27
C SER A 73 14.76 20.34 4.99
N ALA A 74 14.74 21.08 3.88
CA ALA A 74 15.36 20.66 2.63
C ALA A 74 16.87 20.47 2.78
N SER A 75 17.56 21.43 3.40
CA SER A 75 19.00 21.34 3.69
C SER A 75 19.34 20.12 4.56
N PHE A 76 18.56 19.88 5.61
CA PHE A 76 18.73 18.69 6.46
C PHE A 76 18.56 17.38 5.67
N LEU A 77 17.55 17.28 4.78
CA LEU A 77 17.37 16.10 3.94
C LEU A 77 18.53 15.92 2.94
N THR A 78 19.07 17.01 2.38
CA THR A 78 20.28 16.96 1.55
C THR A 78 21.49 16.48 2.34
N GLN A 79 21.66 16.90 3.59
CA GLN A 79 22.73 16.40 4.48
C GLN A 79 22.58 14.91 4.79
N LEU A 80 21.35 14.38 4.84
CA LEU A 80 21.08 12.95 4.95
C LEU A 80 21.29 12.18 3.63
N GLY A 81 21.66 12.86 2.55
CA GLY A 81 21.95 12.25 1.25
C GLY A 81 20.78 12.20 0.27
N PHE A 82 19.63 12.82 0.58
CA PHE A 82 18.52 12.90 -0.37
C PHE A 82 18.77 13.99 -1.41
N GLN A 83 18.37 13.72 -2.65
CA GLN A 83 18.28 14.75 -3.67
C GLN A 83 16.98 15.53 -3.51
N VAL A 84 17.09 16.87 -3.49
CA VAL A 84 15.97 17.79 -3.34
C VAL A 84 15.99 18.79 -4.49
N ASP A 85 14.85 18.99 -5.14
CA ASP A 85 14.69 19.92 -6.26
C ASP A 85 14.46 21.38 -5.80
N GLY A 86 14.31 22.29 -6.77
CA GLY A 86 14.09 23.73 -6.52
C GLY A 86 12.79 24.06 -5.78
N ASP A 87 11.84 23.11 -5.71
CA ASP A 87 10.58 23.24 -5.00
C ASP A 87 10.60 22.54 -3.64
N ASN A 88 11.78 22.20 -3.11
CA ASN A 88 11.99 21.42 -1.88
C ASN A 88 11.39 20.00 -1.95
N LYS A 89 11.12 19.47 -3.13
CA LYS A 89 10.60 18.11 -3.33
C LYS A 89 11.75 17.13 -3.48
N LEU A 90 11.60 15.95 -2.87
CA LEU A 90 12.56 14.87 -2.99
C LEU A 90 12.48 14.28 -4.40
N VAL A 91 13.64 14.12 -5.02
CA VAL A 91 13.78 13.43 -6.30
C VAL A 91 13.76 11.93 -6.02
N ALA A 92 12.72 11.23 -6.47
CA ALA A 92 12.59 9.80 -6.22
C ALA A 92 13.50 9.02 -7.18
N THR A 93 14.29 8.09 -6.62
CA THR A 93 15.09 7.13 -7.40
C THR A 93 14.21 6.23 -8.27
N THR A 94 13.03 5.86 -7.78
CA THR A 94 12.01 5.11 -8.52
C THR A 94 10.66 5.80 -8.34
N GLN A 95 10.01 6.15 -9.45
CA GLN A 95 8.67 6.74 -9.41
C GLN A 95 7.61 5.64 -9.20
N GLY A 96 6.58 5.96 -8.42
CA GLY A 96 5.40 5.12 -8.34
C GLY A 96 4.68 5.09 -9.70
N GLN A 97 4.15 3.93 -10.07
CA GLN A 97 3.47 3.70 -11.33
C GLN A 97 2.09 3.11 -11.09
N LYS A 98 1.15 3.42 -11.98
CA LYS A 98 -0.15 2.77 -11.99
C LYS A 98 -0.03 1.35 -12.55
N ALA A 99 -0.82 0.43 -12.01
CA ALA A 99 -1.09 -0.83 -12.66
C ALA A 99 -1.89 -0.58 -13.93
N GLN A 100 -1.51 -1.24 -15.03
CA GLN A 100 -2.22 -1.19 -16.31
C GLN A 100 -2.65 -2.60 -16.67
N TYR A 101 -3.92 -2.76 -17.04
CA TYR A 101 -4.50 -4.06 -17.36
C TYR A 101 -5.60 -3.94 -18.42
N GLU A 102 -5.97 -5.07 -19.00
CA GLU A 102 -6.99 -5.16 -20.04
C GLU A 102 -8.00 -6.25 -19.68
N ILE A 103 -9.28 -5.89 -19.65
CA ILE A 103 -10.38 -6.84 -19.42
C ILE A 103 -11.31 -6.77 -20.62
N ASN A 104 -11.47 -7.89 -21.34
CA ASN A 104 -12.33 -8.01 -22.52
C ASN A 104 -12.06 -6.92 -23.58
N GLY A 105 -10.79 -6.58 -23.84
CA GLY A 105 -10.41 -5.55 -24.80
C GLY A 105 -10.39 -4.12 -24.26
N LEU A 106 -10.86 -3.90 -23.02
CA LEU A 106 -10.91 -2.57 -22.40
C LEU A 106 -9.68 -2.33 -21.54
N LYS A 107 -8.86 -1.37 -21.95
CA LYS A 107 -7.68 -0.93 -21.20
C LYS A 107 -8.09 -0.08 -20.01
N MET A 108 -7.55 -0.41 -18.85
CA MET A 108 -7.85 0.25 -17.58
C MET A 108 -6.56 0.42 -16.79
N GLU A 109 -6.61 1.31 -15.81
CA GLU A 109 -5.51 1.57 -14.90
C GLU A 109 -6.00 1.66 -13.45
N ASN A 110 -5.11 1.34 -12.52
CA ASN A 110 -5.38 1.49 -11.09
C ASN A 110 -4.11 1.88 -10.33
N ASN A 111 -4.25 2.58 -9.21
CA ASN A 111 -3.13 2.93 -8.35
C ASN A 111 -2.59 1.71 -7.57
N ASN A 112 -3.37 0.63 -7.45
CA ASN A 112 -2.99 -0.60 -6.76
C ASN A 112 -3.05 -1.83 -7.69
N ASN A 113 -2.25 -2.85 -7.37
CA ASN A 113 -2.27 -4.16 -8.02
C ASN A 113 -3.47 -5.02 -7.58
N THR A 114 -4.15 -4.63 -6.50
CA THR A 114 -5.41 -5.25 -6.07
C THR A 114 -6.55 -4.28 -6.31
N PHE A 115 -7.56 -4.71 -7.07
CA PHE A 115 -8.73 -3.90 -7.39
C PHE A 115 -9.98 -4.76 -7.55
N THR A 116 -11.14 -4.15 -7.37
CA THR A 116 -12.44 -4.81 -7.57
C THR A 116 -13.15 -4.21 -8.77
N GLN A 117 -13.64 -5.06 -9.68
CA GLN A 117 -14.41 -4.68 -10.85
C GLN A 117 -15.52 -5.70 -11.07
N ALA A 118 -16.77 -5.24 -11.19
CA ALA A 118 -17.95 -6.10 -11.36
C ALA A 118 -18.00 -7.22 -10.29
N ASP A 119 -17.82 -6.84 -9.02
CA ASP A 119 -17.83 -7.74 -7.84
C ASP A 119 -16.76 -8.84 -7.82
N ILE A 120 -15.81 -8.80 -8.76
CA ILE A 120 -14.63 -9.67 -8.78
C ILE A 120 -13.44 -8.88 -8.28
N THR A 121 -12.72 -9.43 -7.31
CA THR A 121 -11.45 -8.87 -6.84
C THR A 121 -10.30 -9.51 -7.58
N TYR A 122 -9.51 -8.68 -8.26
CA TYR A 122 -8.32 -9.06 -9.01
C TYR A 122 -7.09 -8.74 -8.19
N GLU A 123 -6.11 -9.63 -8.21
CA GLU A 123 -4.78 -9.42 -7.63
C GLU A 123 -3.73 -9.66 -8.71
N LEU A 124 -3.14 -8.59 -9.23
CA LEU A 124 -2.10 -8.65 -10.25
C LEU A 124 -0.77 -9.03 -9.61
N LYS A 125 -0.25 -10.21 -9.98
CA LYS A 125 1.01 -10.74 -9.43
C LYS A 125 2.21 -10.59 -10.37
N ALA A 126 1.95 -10.54 -11.66
CA ALA A 126 2.97 -10.40 -12.70
C ALA A 126 2.33 -9.88 -13.99
N THR A 127 3.16 -9.35 -14.88
CA THR A 127 2.77 -9.07 -16.26
C THR A 127 2.56 -10.38 -17.02
N THR A 128 1.60 -10.40 -17.92
CA THR A 128 1.28 -11.57 -18.74
C THR A 128 1.59 -11.29 -20.21
N ASP A 129 2.31 -12.20 -20.88
CA ASP A 129 2.62 -12.07 -22.32
C ASP A 129 1.43 -12.46 -23.23
N LYS A 130 0.47 -13.20 -22.67
CA LYS A 130 -0.74 -13.66 -23.36
C LYS A 130 -1.96 -13.45 -22.47
N PRO A 131 -3.17 -13.24 -23.04
CA PRO A 131 -4.39 -13.11 -22.25
C PRO A 131 -4.64 -14.34 -21.37
N VAL A 132 -5.11 -14.09 -20.16
CA VAL A 132 -5.56 -15.13 -19.22
C VAL A 132 -7.08 -15.23 -19.29
N SER A 133 -7.61 -16.44 -19.46
CA SER A 133 -9.05 -16.67 -19.43
C SER A 133 -9.53 -16.95 -18.01
N LEU A 134 -10.52 -16.17 -17.57
CA LEU A 134 -11.19 -16.34 -16.28
C LEU A 134 -12.62 -16.80 -16.52
N ASN A 135 -13.02 -17.90 -15.86
CA ASN A 135 -14.39 -18.39 -15.88
C ASN A 135 -14.98 -18.24 -14.48
N VAL A 136 -16.16 -17.62 -14.40
CA VAL A 136 -16.89 -17.43 -13.15
C VAL A 136 -18.16 -18.25 -13.21
N SER A 137 -18.38 -19.07 -12.18
CA SER A 137 -19.56 -19.94 -12.07
C SER A 137 -20.12 -19.91 -10.66
N THR A 138 -21.42 -20.17 -10.53
CA THR A 138 -22.08 -20.30 -9.22
C THR A 138 -21.61 -21.55 -8.49
N ASP A 139 -21.21 -21.41 -7.23
CA ASP A 139 -20.86 -22.51 -6.35
C ASP A 139 -22.13 -23.10 -5.70
N VAL A 140 -22.74 -24.06 -6.38
CA VAL A 140 -24.01 -24.69 -5.96
C VAL A 140 -23.83 -25.51 -4.68
N ASP A 141 -22.67 -26.14 -4.51
CA ASP A 141 -22.37 -26.98 -3.35
C ASP A 141 -22.28 -26.13 -2.07
N ALA A 142 -21.58 -24.99 -2.13
CA ALA A 142 -21.52 -24.06 -1.01
C ALA A 142 -22.91 -23.51 -0.61
N ILE A 143 -23.79 -23.25 -1.59
CA ILE A 143 -25.17 -22.83 -1.33
C ILE A 143 -25.96 -23.95 -0.64
N TYR A 144 -25.87 -25.18 -1.15
CA TYR A 144 -26.52 -26.33 -0.55
C TYR A 144 -26.07 -26.54 0.90
N ASP A 145 -24.77 -26.50 1.17
CA ASP A 145 -24.20 -26.66 2.49
C ASP A 145 -24.68 -25.58 3.47
N LYS A 146 -24.83 -24.32 3.01
CA LYS A 146 -25.40 -23.25 3.83
C LYS A 146 -26.87 -23.47 4.15
N ILE A 147 -27.66 -23.95 3.20
CA ILE A 147 -29.08 -24.29 3.43
C ILE A 147 -29.18 -25.44 4.43
N LYS A 148 -28.36 -26.49 4.28
CA LYS A 148 -28.32 -27.62 5.20
C LYS A 148 -27.95 -27.17 6.62
N GLN A 149 -26.90 -26.37 6.78
CA GLN A 149 -26.50 -25.81 8.08
C GLN A 149 -27.63 -25.00 8.72
N PHE A 150 -28.40 -24.26 7.94
CA PHE A 150 -29.56 -23.52 8.45
C PHE A 150 -30.68 -24.46 8.94
N VAL A 151 -31.00 -25.50 8.16
CA VAL A 151 -32.01 -26.51 8.53
C VAL A 151 -31.59 -27.26 9.80
N ASP A 152 -30.34 -27.69 9.88
CA ASP A 152 -29.81 -28.38 11.06
C ASP A 152 -29.91 -27.48 12.31
N LYS A 153 -29.54 -26.20 12.19
CA LYS A 153 -29.65 -25.22 13.28
C LYS A 153 -31.10 -24.93 13.70
N TYR A 154 -32.02 -24.89 12.74
CA TYR A 154 -33.44 -24.75 13.04
C TYR A 154 -33.96 -25.97 13.82
N ASN A 155 -33.60 -27.18 13.40
CA ASN A 155 -34.01 -28.41 14.09
C ASN A 155 -33.44 -28.47 15.51
N GLU A 156 -32.14 -28.15 15.69
CA GLU A 156 -31.52 -28.02 17.00
C GLU A 156 -32.28 -27.04 17.91
N LEU A 157 -32.71 -25.89 17.39
CA LEU A 157 -33.46 -24.89 18.15
C LEU A 157 -34.84 -25.42 18.57
N VAL A 158 -35.56 -26.07 17.65
CA VAL A 158 -36.87 -26.66 17.95
C VAL A 158 -36.76 -27.74 19.01
N GLU A 159 -35.75 -28.62 18.93
CA GLU A 159 -35.48 -29.62 19.96
C GLU A 159 -35.18 -28.99 21.32
N GLN A 160 -34.38 -27.92 21.36
CA GLN A 160 -34.10 -27.21 22.62
C GLN A 160 -35.35 -26.56 23.23
N ILE A 161 -36.27 -26.03 22.40
CA ILE A 161 -37.52 -25.44 22.88
C ILE A 161 -38.47 -26.53 23.40
N ASN A 162 -38.64 -27.61 22.64
CA ASN A 162 -39.50 -28.73 23.02
C ASN A 162 -38.97 -29.48 24.24
N GLY A 163 -37.66 -29.69 24.33
CA GLY A 163 -37.00 -30.33 25.47
C GLY A 163 -37.00 -29.49 26.76
N LYS A 164 -37.21 -28.17 26.67
CA LYS A 164 -37.43 -27.28 27.83
C LYS A 164 -38.90 -27.13 28.23
N SER A 165 -39.82 -27.67 27.44
CA SER A 165 -41.27 -27.57 27.66
C SER A 165 -41.88 -28.84 28.30
N GLN A 166 -41.03 -29.80 28.68
CA GLN A 166 -41.35 -30.93 29.56
C GLN A 166 -40.59 -30.81 30.88
#